data_AF-A0A536CLS7-F1
#
_entry.id   AF-A0A536CLS7-F1
#
_cell.length_a   1.000
_cell.length_b   1.000
_cell.length_c   1.000
_cell.angle_alpha   90.00
_cell.angle_beta   90.00
_cell.angle_gamma   90.00
#
_symmetry.space_group_name_H-M   'P 1'
#
loop_
_entity.id
_entity.type
_entity.pdbx_description
1 polymer ?
#
loop_
_entity_poly.entity_id
_entity_poly.type
_entity_poly.pdbx_seq_one_letter_code
_entity_poly.pdbx_strand_id
1 'polypeptide(L)'
;MRLFELAGGPQLLPANPRITASPVPVVVHIVCAVVYAILGAFQFSHGLRRRWPGWHRMAGRVLVVLGLAVALSALWMTQFYPRVPGGDLAYVFRLAFGAGMAASIILGFDAIRRGDVARHRDWM
;
A
#
# COMPACT_ATOMS: atom_id res chain seq x y z
N MET A 1 5.96 -0.44 26.17
CA MET A 1 6.61 -1.76 26.25
C MET A 1 5.75 -2.85 26.91
N ARG A 2 4.85 -2.55 27.86
CA ARG A 2 4.06 -3.58 28.58
C ARG A 2 2.91 -4.25 27.82
N LEU A 3 2.35 -3.61 26.78
CA LEU A 3 1.26 -4.20 25.98
C LEU A 3 1.72 -5.37 25.11
N PHE A 4 3.00 -5.41 24.70
CA PHE A 4 3.54 -6.46 23.84
C PHE A 4 3.84 -7.75 24.61
N GLU A 5 4.10 -7.64 25.92
CA GLU A 5 4.33 -8.78 26.81
C GLU A 5 3.02 -9.52 27.14
N LEU A 6 1.91 -8.80 27.28
CA LEU A 6 0.59 -9.36 27.58
C LEU A 6 -0.02 -10.18 26.42
N ALA A 7 0.42 -9.95 25.18
CA ALA A 7 -0.05 -10.66 23.99
C ALA A 7 0.76 -11.93 23.64
N GLY A 8 1.69 -12.35 24.52
CA GLY A 8 2.43 -13.62 24.37
C GLY A 8 3.90 -13.51 23.93
N GLY A 9 4.46 -12.30 23.90
CA GLY A 9 5.91 -12.07 23.94
C GLY A 9 6.76 -12.72 22.83
N PRO A 10 8.10 -12.66 22.95
CA PRO A 10 9.05 -13.24 21.99
C PRO A 10 8.97 -14.78 21.88
N GLN A 11 8.13 -15.45 22.67
CA GLN A 11 7.89 -16.88 22.56
C GLN A 11 6.94 -17.26 21.40
N LEU A 12 6.09 -16.34 20.91
CA LEU A 12 5.15 -16.63 19.82
C LEU A 12 5.70 -16.35 18.42
N LEU A 13 6.69 -15.47 18.29
CA LEU A 13 7.34 -15.14 17.02
C LEU A 13 8.83 -14.92 17.28
N PRO A 14 9.75 -15.68 16.63
CA PRO A 14 11.18 -15.42 16.74
C PRO A 14 11.46 -13.96 16.37
N ALA A 15 12.41 -13.34 17.08
CA ALA A 15 12.77 -11.94 16.87
C ALA A 15 13.07 -11.70 15.38
N ASN A 16 12.18 -10.98 14.70
CA ASN A 16 12.37 -10.64 13.30
C ASN A 16 13.21 -9.36 13.25
N PRO A 17 14.49 -9.43 12.83
CA PRO A 17 15.41 -8.29 12.85
C PRO A 17 14.89 -7.07 12.05
N ARG A 18 13.90 -7.26 11.18
CA ARG A 18 13.22 -6.21 10.43
C ARG A 18 12.30 -5.35 11.28
N ILE A 19 11.57 -5.98 12.20
CA ILE A 19 10.59 -5.32 13.07
C ILE A 19 11.34 -4.59 14.20
N THR A 20 12.47 -5.12 14.65
CA THR A 20 13.28 -4.51 15.71
C THR A 20 14.17 -3.37 15.22
N ALA A 21 14.64 -3.39 13.96
CA ALA A 21 15.51 -2.33 13.43
C ALA A 21 14.77 -1.06 12.97
N SER A 22 13.56 -1.20 12.40
CA SER A 22 12.72 -0.06 12.02
C SER A 22 11.26 -0.49 11.92
N PRO A 23 10.46 -0.45 13.00
CA PRO A 23 9.07 -0.93 12.97
C PRO A 23 8.15 -0.02 12.14
N VAL A 24 8.52 1.24 11.94
CA VAL A 24 7.65 2.26 11.35
C VAL A 24 7.24 1.92 9.90
N PRO A 25 8.16 1.59 8.96
CA PRO A 25 7.77 1.24 7.59
C PRO A 25 6.82 0.05 7.51
N VAL A 26 7.02 -0.99 8.33
CA VAL A 26 6.13 -2.17 8.36
C VAL A 26 4.74 -1.78 8.84
N VAL A 27 4.64 -1.02 9.94
CA VAL A 27 3.35 -0.58 10.48
C VAL A 27 2.61 0.30 9.47
N VAL A 28 3.31 1.27 8.87
CA VAL A 28 2.74 2.11 7.81
C VAL A 28 2.25 1.26 6.65
N HIS A 29 3.07 0.33 6.17
CA HIS A 29 2.73 -0.53 5.05
C HIS A 29 1.45 -1.34 5.33
N ILE A 30 1.40 -2.04 6.47
CA ILE A 30 0.28 -2.92 6.82
C ILE A 30 -1.00 -2.12 7.03
N VAL A 31 -0.96 -1.07 7.84
CA VAL A 31 -2.16 -0.27 8.16
C VAL A 31 -2.70 0.39 6.89
N CYS A 32 -1.84 1.02 6.08
CA CYS A 32 -2.27 1.63 4.84
C CYS A 32 -2.78 0.59 3.83
N ALA A 33 -2.16 -0.59 3.73
CA ALA A 33 -2.58 -1.65 2.81
C ALA A 33 -3.96 -2.21 3.16
N VAL A 34 -4.23 -2.45 4.45
CA VAL A 34 -5.53 -2.93 4.92
C VAL A 34 -6.62 -1.91 4.60
N VAL A 35 -6.41 -0.64 4.95
CA VAL A 35 -7.40 0.42 4.66
C VAL A 35 -7.56 0.61 3.15
N TYR A 36 -6.47 0.57 2.38
CA TYR A 36 -6.49 0.69 0.93
C TYR A 36 -7.30 -0.44 0.27
N ALA A 37 -7.09 -1.69 0.69
CA ALA A 37 -7.81 -2.84 0.13
C ALA A 37 -9.32 -2.76 0.43
N ILE A 38 -9.69 -2.42 1.67
CA ILE A 38 -11.09 -2.31 2.08
C ILE A 38 -11.78 -1.17 1.32
N LEU A 39 -11.23 0.05 1.35
CA LEU A 39 -11.82 1.20 0.66
C LEU A 39 -11.79 1.05 -0.86
N GLY A 40 -10.73 0.43 -1.38
CA GLY A 40 -10.52 0.21 -2.81
C GLY A 40 -11.55 -0.72 -3.43
N ALA A 41 -11.97 -1.77 -2.71
CA ALA A 41 -13.01 -2.69 -3.18
C ALA A 41 -14.31 -1.97 -3.60
N PHE A 42 -14.66 -0.92 -2.86
CA PHE A 42 -15.85 -0.11 -3.13
C PHE A 42 -15.70 0.85 -4.32
N GLN A 43 -14.48 1.12 -4.82
CA GLN A 43 -14.28 1.94 -6.02
C GLN A 43 -14.81 1.27 -7.29
N PHE A 44 -14.78 -0.06 -7.35
CA PHE A 44 -15.25 -0.85 -8.49
C PHE A 44 -16.78 -1.04 -8.51
N SER A 45 -17.48 -0.64 -7.44
CA SER A 45 -18.94 -0.72 -7.37
C SER A 45 -19.61 0.34 -8.25
N HIS A 46 -20.22 -0.11 -9.36
CA HIS A 46 -21.00 0.75 -10.25
C HIS A 46 -22.17 1.45 -9.54
N GLY A 47 -22.85 0.75 -8.62
CA GLY A 47 -23.98 1.29 -7.86
C GLY A 47 -23.54 2.44 -6.94
N LEU A 48 -22.44 2.27 -6.22
CA LEU A 48 -21.92 3.27 -5.30
C LEU A 48 -21.39 4.50 -6.06
N ARG A 49 -20.68 4.28 -7.17
CA ARG A 49 -20.17 5.36 -8.03
C ARG A 49 -21.29 6.23 -8.62
N ARG A 50 -22.41 5.63 -9.04
CA ARG A 50 -23.57 6.38 -9.58
C ARG A 50 -24.38 7.08 -8.50
N ARG A 51 -24.59 6.43 -7.34
CA ARG A 51 -25.45 6.94 -6.27
C ARG A 51 -24.74 7.98 -5.40
N TRP A 52 -23.42 7.86 -5.21
CA TRP A 52 -22.62 8.73 -4.34
C TRP A 52 -21.30 9.16 -5.02
N PRO A 53 -21.36 9.97 -6.08
CA PRO A 53 -20.17 10.38 -6.84
C PRO A 53 -19.19 11.25 -6.02
N GLY A 54 -19.67 11.96 -5.01
CA GLY A 54 -18.81 12.72 -4.08
C GLY A 54 -18.00 11.80 -3.17
N TRP A 55 -18.62 10.75 -2.64
CA TRP A 55 -17.94 9.71 -1.84
C TRP A 55 -16.87 9.01 -2.68
N HIS A 56 -17.19 8.62 -3.91
CA HIS A 56 -16.25 7.97 -4.82
C HIS A 56 -14.99 8.83 -5.03
N ARG A 57 -15.18 10.13 -5.31
CA ARG A 57 -14.07 11.08 -5.49
C ARG A 57 -13.24 11.30 -4.23
N MET A 58 -13.88 11.42 -3.07
CA MET A 58 -13.16 11.58 -1.80
C MET A 58 -12.37 10.32 -1.44
N ALA A 59 -13.01 9.16 -1.52
CA ALA A 59 -12.36 7.87 -1.28
C ALA A 59 -11.21 7.63 -2.26
N GLY A 60 -11.35 8.00 -3.54
CA GLY A 60 -10.26 7.95 -4.51
C GLY A 60 -9.04 8.80 -4.11
N ARG A 61 -9.25 10.02 -3.59
CA ARG A 61 -8.14 10.86 -3.09
C ARG A 61 -7.45 10.26 -1.86
N VAL A 62 -8.22 9.68 -0.94
CA VAL A 62 -7.68 8.97 0.23
C VAL A 62 -6.87 7.75 -0.22
N LEU A 63 -7.39 6.98 -1.18
CA LEU A 63 -6.70 5.83 -1.74
C LEU A 63 -5.38 6.18 -2.41
N VAL A 64 -5.30 7.32 -3.12
CA VAL A 64 -4.01 7.78 -3.68
C VAL A 64 -2.96 7.94 -2.59
N VAL A 65 -3.29 8.62 -1.48
CA VAL A 65 -2.34 8.82 -0.37
C VAL A 65 -1.96 7.49 0.28
N LEU A 66 -2.95 6.63 0.58
CA LEU A 66 -2.71 5.32 1.20
C LEU A 66 -1.89 4.41 0.29
N GLY A 67 -2.19 4.35 -1.00
CA GLY A 67 -1.49 3.51 -1.96
C GLY A 67 -0.05 3.96 -2.18
N LEU A 68 0.21 5.27 -2.20
CA LEU A 68 1.59 5.79 -2.23
C LEU A 68 2.34 5.47 -0.93
N ALA A 69 1.69 5.56 0.24
CA ALA A 69 2.30 5.17 1.50
C ALA A 69 2.66 3.66 1.50
N VAL A 70 1.78 2.80 0.98
CA VAL A 70 2.03 1.36 0.79
C VAL A 70 3.23 1.13 -0.13
N ALA A 71 3.25 1.76 -1.30
CA ALA A 71 4.30 1.57 -2.30
C ALA A 71 5.67 2.05 -1.79
N LEU A 72 5.74 3.26 -1.22
CA LEU A 72 6.99 3.85 -0.73
C LEU A 72 7.54 3.09 0.49
N SER A 73 6.68 2.67 1.41
CA SER A 73 7.11 1.83 2.54
C SER A 73 7.59 0.44 2.07
N ALA A 74 6.94 -0.16 1.06
CA ALA A 74 7.38 -1.43 0.47
C ALA A 74 8.76 -1.32 -0.18
N LEU A 75 8.98 -0.26 -0.97
CA LEU A 75 10.26 0.02 -1.62
C LEU A 75 11.36 0.27 -0.57
N TRP A 76 11.06 1.08 0.44
CA TRP A 76 11.97 1.33 1.56
C TRP A 76 12.39 0.02 2.24
N MET A 77 11.43 -0.81 2.67
CA MET A 77 11.72 -2.10 3.30
C MET A 77 12.55 -3.00 2.38
N THR A 78 12.27 -2.99 1.08
CA THR A 78 13.01 -3.79 0.09
C THR A 78 14.47 -3.36 -0.02
N GLN A 79 14.78 -2.06 0.12
CA GLN A 79 16.15 -1.54 0.05
C GLN A 79 16.92 -1.71 1.36
N PHE A 80 16.27 -1.47 2.49
CA PHE A 80 16.98 -1.30 3.77
C PHE A 80 16.87 -2.49 4.72
N TYR A 81 15.93 -3.42 4.51
CA TYR A 81 15.86 -4.60 5.36
C TYR A 81 16.84 -5.68 4.91
N PRO A 82 17.39 -6.46 5.87
CA PRO A 82 18.16 -7.65 5.55
C PRO A 82 17.36 -8.56 4.62
N ARG A 83 18.00 -9.09 3.57
CA ARG A 83 17.34 -9.95 2.58
C ARG A 83 16.76 -11.20 3.24
N VAL A 84 15.58 -11.63 2.79
CA VAL A 84 14.91 -12.88 3.21
C VAL A 84 15.11 -13.98 2.17
N PRO A 85 14.85 -15.25 2.52
CA PRO A 85 14.71 -16.32 1.54
C PRO A 85 13.76 -15.92 0.40
N GLY A 86 14.16 -16.18 -0.85
CA GLY A 86 13.51 -15.68 -2.07
C GLY A 86 14.49 -15.04 -3.07
N GLY A 87 15.71 -14.70 -2.62
CA GLY A 87 16.84 -14.33 -3.48
C GLY A 87 16.63 -13.04 -4.28
N ASP A 88 17.46 -12.86 -5.32
CA ASP A 88 17.45 -11.66 -6.17
C ASP A 88 16.14 -11.49 -6.94
N LEU A 89 15.47 -12.59 -7.31
CA LEU A 89 14.20 -12.52 -8.04
C LEU A 89 13.10 -11.83 -7.21
N ALA A 90 12.96 -12.20 -5.94
CA ALA A 90 11.98 -11.57 -5.06
C ALA A 90 12.33 -10.10 -4.77
N TYR A 91 13.62 -9.73 -4.81
CA TYR A 91 14.05 -8.33 -4.70
C TYR A 91 13.63 -7.52 -5.94
N VAL A 92 13.91 -8.03 -7.14
CA VAL A 92 13.54 -7.39 -8.41
C VAL A 92 12.02 -7.23 -8.51
N PHE A 93 11.24 -8.26 -8.15
CA PHE A 93 9.78 -8.15 -8.16
C PHE A 93 9.26 -7.11 -7.17
N ARG A 94 9.77 -7.06 -5.94
CA ARG A 94 9.34 -6.01 -4.98
C ARG A 94 9.62 -4.60 -5.49
N LEU A 95 10.77 -4.42 -6.13
CA LEU A 95 11.12 -3.16 -6.79
C LEU A 95 10.16 -2.83 -7.93
N ALA A 96 9.99 -3.76 -8.87
CA ALA A 96 9.18 -3.57 -10.06
C ALA A 96 7.71 -3.30 -9.71
N PHE A 97 7.11 -4.12 -8.84
CA PHE A 97 5.71 -3.96 -8.45
C PHE A 97 5.51 -2.74 -7.53
N GLY A 98 6.42 -2.44 -6.61
CA GLY A 98 6.34 -1.25 -5.77
C GLY A 98 6.41 0.04 -6.58
N ALA A 99 7.36 0.13 -7.51
CA ALA A 99 7.50 1.28 -8.40
C ALA A 99 6.35 1.36 -9.42
N GLY A 100 5.94 0.22 -9.99
CA GLY A 100 4.81 0.13 -10.91
C GLY A 100 3.50 0.58 -10.26
N MET A 101 3.22 0.14 -9.03
CA MET A 101 2.05 0.59 -8.27
C MET A 101 2.08 2.11 -8.04
N ALA A 102 3.22 2.67 -7.62
CA ALA A 102 3.34 4.12 -7.45
C ALA A 102 3.13 4.88 -8.77
N ALA A 103 3.71 4.40 -9.87
CA ALA A 103 3.55 4.98 -11.19
C ALA A 103 2.09 4.94 -11.66
N SER A 104 1.42 3.80 -11.56
CA SER A 104 0.00 3.65 -11.89
C SER A 104 -0.89 4.60 -11.09
N ILE A 105 -0.64 4.73 -9.78
CA ILE A 105 -1.40 5.65 -8.93
C ILE A 105 -1.21 7.10 -9.38
N ILE A 106 0.02 7.53 -9.61
CA ILE A 106 0.35 8.90 -10.01
C ILE A 106 -0.25 9.22 -11.37
N LEU A 107 -0.06 8.34 -12.36
CA LEU A 107 -0.54 8.54 -13.73
C LEU A 107 -2.06 8.50 -13.82
N GLY A 108 -2.70 7.55 -13.11
CA GLY A 108 -4.16 7.49 -13.03
C GLY A 108 -4.76 8.71 -12.32
N PHE A 109 -4.11 9.23 -11.28
CA PHE A 109 -4.57 10.44 -10.59
C PHE A 109 -4.36 11.71 -11.43
N ASP A 110 -3.23 11.85 -12.12
CA ASP A 110 -2.99 12.98 -13.03
C ASP A 110 -4.01 12.97 -14.19
N ALA A 111 -4.28 11.81 -14.79
CA ALA A 111 -5.28 11.66 -15.85
C ALA A 111 -6.68 12.12 -15.40
N ILE A 112 -7.16 11.66 -14.24
CA ILE A 112 -8.50 12.05 -13.76
C ILE A 112 -8.56 13.52 -13.34
N ARG A 113 -7.46 14.12 -12.87
CA ARG A 113 -7.40 15.58 -12.61
C ARG A 113 -7.52 16.40 -13.89
N ARG A 114 -7.07 15.88 -15.03
CA ARG A 114 -7.22 16.48 -16.36
C ARG A 114 -8.58 16.18 -17.00
N GLY A 115 -9.43 15.38 -16.36
CA GLY A 115 -10.72 14.95 -16.90
C GLY A 115 -10.64 13.79 -17.89
N ASP A 116 -9.47 13.18 -18.08
CA ASP A 116 -9.27 12.04 -18.98
C ASP A 116 -9.62 10.72 -18.27
N VAL A 117 -10.90 10.36 -18.37
CA VAL A 117 -11.45 9.16 -17.73
C VAL A 117 -10.97 7.88 -18.42
N ALA A 118 -10.71 7.90 -19.73
CA ALA A 118 -10.24 6.73 -20.46
C ALA A 118 -8.84 6.35 -19.97
N ARG A 119 -7.90 7.31 -20.00
CA ARG A 119 -6.54 7.11 -19.53
C ARG A 119 -6.48 6.78 -18.04
N HIS A 120 -7.34 7.37 -17.22
CA HIS A 120 -7.44 7.01 -15.81
C HIS A 120 -7.68 5.50 -15.60
N ARG A 121 -8.54 4.89 -16.42
CA ARG A 121 -8.89 3.46 -16.35
C ARG A 121 -7.82 2.53 -16.91
N ASP A 122 -6.92 3.03 -17.75
CA ASP A 122 -5.78 2.25 -18.23
C ASP A 122 -4.75 2.00 -17.12
N TRP A 123 -4.68 2.91 -16.14
CA TRP A 123 -3.74 2.84 -15.02
C TRP A 123 -4.34 2.26 -13.73
N MET A 124 -5.65 2.37 -13.53
CA MET A 124 -6.38 1.94 -12.32
C MET A 124 -7.23 0.72 -12.57
#